data_AF-A0A7K8WMI6-F1
#
_entry.id   AF-A0A7K8WMI6-F1
#
_cell.length_a   1.000
_cell.length_b   1.000
_cell.length_c   1.000
_cell.angle_alpha   90.00
_cell.angle_beta   90.00
_cell.angle_gamma   90.00
#
_symmetry.space_group_name_H-M   'P 1'
#
loop_
_entity.id
_entity.type
_entity.pdbx_description
1 polymer ?
#
loop_
_entity_poly.entity_id
_entity_poly.type
_entity_poly.pdbx_seq_one_letter_code
_entity_poly.pdbx_strand_id
1 'polypeptide(L)'
;MGKGYKVVVCGMASVGKTAILEQLLYGKHTVGLEECATMEDVYLASVETDRGVKEQLRLYDTRGLQEGVELPKHYFSVADGFVLVYAVTSLKAFQRAELLKKEIDIFRDKKEVTVIVLGNKTDLLDQRQVETEAAQQWARAEKVRLWEVTVTDRKTLLEPFTFLASKLSQSQNKSTFPLPGRKSKGNNSDN
;
A
#
# COMPACT_ATOMS: atom_id res chain seq x y z
N MET A 1 -21.71 -6.34 -7.61
CA MET A 1 -20.61 -6.38 -6.61
C MET A 1 -19.36 -5.81 -7.26
N GLY A 2 -18.84 -4.69 -6.76
CA GLY A 2 -17.71 -3.99 -7.38
C GLY A 2 -16.43 -4.83 -7.37
N LYS A 3 -15.61 -4.70 -8.41
CA LYS A 3 -14.27 -5.31 -8.45
C LYS A 3 -13.43 -4.64 -7.34
N GLY A 4 -12.94 -5.43 -6.37
CA GLY A 4 -12.06 -4.92 -5.31
C GLY A 4 -10.79 -4.26 -5.87
N TYR A 5 -10.22 -3.34 -5.09
CA TYR A 5 -9.03 -2.58 -5.47
C TYR A 5 -7.83 -3.51 -5.63
N LYS A 6 -7.13 -3.39 -6.76
CA LYS A 6 -5.91 -4.13 -7.04
C LYS A 6 -4.72 -3.40 -6.46
N VAL A 7 -4.08 -4.00 -5.48
CA VAL A 7 -2.93 -3.42 -4.79
C VAL A 7 -1.74 -4.33 -5.03
N VAL A 8 -0.65 -3.78 -5.57
CA VAL A 8 0.58 -4.53 -5.79
C VAL A 8 1.51 -4.34 -4.61
N VAL A 9 1.97 -5.44 -4.03
CA VAL A 9 2.95 -5.46 -2.92
C VAL A 9 4.31 -5.84 -3.50
N CYS A 10 5.25 -4.90 -3.50
CA CYS A 10 6.55 -5.08 -4.15
C CYS A 10 7.72 -4.52 -3.35
N GLY A 11 8.91 -5.04 -3.63
CA GLY A 11 10.11 -4.81 -2.85
C GLY A 11 11.13 -5.93 -3.08
N MET A 12 12.34 -5.76 -2.54
CA MET A 12 13.39 -6.76 -2.70
C MET A 12 13.02 -8.14 -2.14
N ALA A 13 13.79 -9.16 -2.52
CA ALA A 13 13.73 -10.45 -1.86
C ALA A 13 13.96 -10.34 -0.35
N SER A 14 13.29 -11.20 0.41
CA SER A 14 13.47 -11.36 1.86
C SER A 14 13.15 -10.16 2.74
N VAL A 15 12.49 -9.12 2.22
CA VAL A 15 12.01 -7.96 3.02
C VAL A 15 10.75 -8.27 3.84
N GLY A 16 10.09 -9.42 3.59
CA GLY A 16 8.91 -9.88 4.33
C GLY A 16 7.54 -9.48 3.73
N LYS A 17 7.42 -9.40 2.40
CA LYS A 17 6.15 -9.08 1.72
C LYS A 17 5.05 -10.10 2.06
N THR A 18 5.34 -11.38 1.81
CA THR A 18 4.43 -12.50 2.11
C THR A 18 4.12 -12.58 3.61
N ALA A 19 5.14 -12.52 4.45
CA ALA A 19 4.98 -12.49 5.91
C ALA A 19 4.06 -11.36 6.41
N ILE A 20 4.17 -10.15 5.87
CA ILE A 20 3.25 -9.03 6.17
C ILE A 20 1.81 -9.41 5.82
N LEU A 21 1.58 -9.98 4.63
CA LEU A 21 0.25 -10.33 4.17
C LEU A 21 -0.37 -11.46 5.00
N GLU A 22 0.37 -12.53 5.23
CA GLU A 22 -0.10 -13.66 6.04
C GLU A 22 -0.37 -13.25 7.49
N GLN A 23 0.48 -12.40 8.06
CA GLN A 23 0.28 -11.91 9.42
C GLN A 23 -0.92 -10.97 9.51
N LEU A 24 -1.05 -10.05 8.56
CA LEU A 24 -2.19 -9.14 8.49
C LEU A 24 -3.51 -9.91 8.41
N LEU A 25 -3.60 -10.89 7.51
CA LEU A 25 -4.85 -11.55 7.15
C LEU A 25 -5.21 -12.69 8.08
N TYR A 26 -4.23 -13.48 8.50
CA TYR A 26 -4.47 -14.73 9.22
C TYR A 26 -3.94 -14.69 10.66
N GLY A 27 -3.00 -13.79 10.98
CA GLY A 27 -2.32 -13.78 12.27
C GLY A 27 -1.51 -15.06 12.52
N LYS A 28 -1.01 -15.68 11.44
CA LYS A 28 -0.35 -17.00 11.47
C LYS A 28 1.14 -16.96 11.17
N HIS A 29 1.73 -15.78 10.95
CA HIS A 29 3.15 -15.73 10.64
C HIS A 29 3.97 -16.10 11.87
N THR A 30 4.83 -17.11 11.71
CA THR A 30 5.73 -17.59 12.76
C THR A 30 7.16 -17.26 12.36
N VAL A 31 7.79 -16.37 13.11
CA VAL A 31 9.18 -15.95 12.87
C VAL A 31 10.11 -17.16 13.01
N GLY A 32 11.03 -17.32 12.06
CA GLY A 32 12.06 -18.36 12.10
C GLY A 32 11.70 -19.66 11.37
N LEU A 33 10.52 -19.75 10.75
CA LEU A 33 10.25 -20.79 9.77
C LEU A 33 10.93 -20.47 8.44
N GLU A 34 11.46 -21.50 7.77
CA GLU A 34 11.94 -21.34 6.39
C GLU A 34 10.79 -20.99 5.46
N GLU A 35 10.84 -19.80 4.88
CA GLU A 35 9.89 -19.37 3.86
C GLU A 35 10.45 -19.71 2.47
N CYS A 36 9.63 -20.38 1.65
CA CYS A 36 9.93 -20.56 0.24
C CYS A 36 9.84 -19.22 -0.50
N ALA A 37 10.72 -19.00 -1.46
CA ALA A 37 10.68 -17.78 -2.27
C ALA A 37 9.37 -17.71 -3.08
N THR A 38 8.61 -16.63 -2.87
CA THR A 38 7.36 -16.36 -3.59
C THR A 38 7.60 -16.19 -5.09
N MET A 39 6.77 -16.83 -5.90
CA MET A 39 6.71 -16.58 -7.35
C MET A 39 5.69 -15.48 -7.67
N GLU A 40 4.43 -15.72 -7.37
CA GLU A 40 3.34 -14.73 -7.38
C GLU A 40 2.14 -15.35 -6.66
N ASP A 41 1.41 -14.55 -5.88
CA ASP A 41 0.15 -14.96 -5.26
C ASP A 41 -0.82 -13.78 -5.12
N VAL A 42 -2.11 -14.06 -4.89
CA VAL A 42 -3.14 -13.05 -4.71
C VAL A 42 -3.94 -13.32 -3.45
N TYR A 43 -3.82 -12.40 -2.49
CA TYR A 43 -4.59 -12.44 -1.25
C TYR A 43 -5.82 -11.53 -1.33
N LEU A 44 -6.93 -11.95 -0.74
CA LEU A 44 -8.14 -11.14 -0.63
C LEU A 44 -8.29 -10.62 0.81
N ALA A 45 -8.37 -9.30 0.96
CA ALA A 45 -8.56 -8.64 2.24
C ALA A 45 -9.86 -7.84 2.25
N SER A 46 -10.66 -8.00 3.30
CA SER A 46 -11.78 -7.12 3.61
C SER A 46 -11.34 -6.12 4.68
N VAL A 47 -11.09 -4.88 4.30
CA VAL A 47 -10.57 -3.84 5.20
C VAL A 47 -11.69 -2.85 5.53
N GLU A 48 -11.97 -2.68 6.82
CA GLU A 48 -12.87 -1.62 7.28
C GLU A 48 -12.11 -0.30 7.38
N THR A 49 -12.56 0.68 6.63
CA THR A 49 -12.01 2.04 6.64
C THR A 49 -12.37 2.77 7.94
N ASP A 50 -11.70 3.88 8.21
CA ASP A 50 -11.99 4.81 9.29
C ASP A 50 -13.44 5.35 9.29
N ARG A 51 -14.14 5.24 8.16
CA ARG A 51 -15.54 5.66 7.98
C ARG A 51 -16.55 4.53 8.18
N GLY A 52 -16.11 3.35 8.60
CA GLY A 52 -16.95 2.15 8.75
C GLY A 52 -17.35 1.48 7.42
N VAL A 53 -16.76 1.90 6.29
CA VAL A 53 -16.99 1.27 4.98
C VAL A 53 -16.02 0.11 4.80
N LYS A 54 -16.54 -1.07 4.45
CA LYS A 54 -15.72 -2.26 4.13
C LYS A 54 -15.33 -2.28 2.66
N GLU A 55 -14.04 -2.16 2.39
CA GLU A 55 -13.46 -2.23 1.06
C GLU A 55 -12.77 -3.58 0.84
N GLN A 56 -12.84 -4.08 -0.40
CA GLN A 56 -12.14 -5.31 -0.79
C GLN A 56 -10.83 -4.95 -1.47
N LEU A 57 -9.71 -5.45 -0.95
CA LEU A 57 -8.38 -5.34 -1.56
C LEU A 57 -7.97 -6.70 -2.13
N ARG A 58 -7.53 -6.72 -3.39
CA ARG A 58 -6.80 -7.83 -4.00
C ARG A 58 -5.32 -7.48 -3.95
N LEU A 59 -4.62 -8.10 -3.02
CA LEU A 59 -3.22 -7.87 -2.72
C LEU A 59 -2.39 -8.83 -3.57
N TYR A 60 -1.73 -8.32 -4.61
CA TYR A 60 -0.84 -9.08 -5.49
C TYR A 60 0.53 -9.15 -4.81
N ASP A 61 0.84 -10.31 -4.24
CA ASP A 61 2.15 -10.59 -3.65
C ASP A 61 3.11 -10.97 -4.76
N THR A 62 4.15 -10.15 -4.96
CA THR A 62 5.09 -10.32 -6.05
C THR A 62 6.33 -11.07 -5.57
N ARG A 63 6.98 -11.79 -6.50
CA ARG A 63 8.34 -12.29 -6.27
C ARG A 63 9.26 -11.16 -5.80
N GLY A 64 10.10 -11.46 -4.82
CA GLY A 64 11.17 -10.56 -4.38
C GLY A 64 12.09 -10.15 -5.52
N LEU A 65 12.25 -8.84 -5.69
CA LEU A 65 13.17 -8.30 -6.69
C LEU A 65 14.62 -8.53 -6.26
N GLN A 66 15.44 -8.98 -7.20
CA GLN A 66 16.89 -8.99 -7.08
C GLN A 66 17.46 -7.64 -7.55
N GLU A 67 18.73 -7.39 -7.26
CA GLU A 67 19.40 -6.19 -7.75
C GLU A 67 19.38 -6.12 -9.29
N GLY A 68 19.13 -4.92 -9.83
CA GLY A 68 19.04 -4.71 -11.28
C GLY A 68 17.77 -5.25 -11.94
N VAL A 69 16.89 -5.93 -11.19
CA VAL A 69 15.63 -6.46 -11.74
C VAL A 69 14.50 -5.44 -11.59
N GLU A 70 13.89 -5.07 -12.71
CA GLU A 70 12.71 -4.20 -12.78
C GLU A 70 11.43 -4.92 -12.35
N LEU A 71 10.47 -4.17 -11.82
CA LEU A 71 9.12 -4.70 -11.62
C LEU A 71 8.46 -4.91 -12.99
N PRO A 72 7.82 -6.06 -13.25
CA PRO A 72 7.13 -6.31 -14.51
C PRO A 72 6.12 -5.21 -14.87
N LYS A 73 6.21 -4.70 -16.11
CA LYS A 73 5.46 -3.50 -16.55
C LYS A 73 3.94 -3.59 -16.40
N HIS A 74 3.39 -4.80 -16.44
CA HIS A 74 1.96 -5.03 -16.31
C HIS A 74 1.41 -4.64 -14.93
N TYR A 75 2.22 -4.72 -13.86
CA TYR A 75 1.82 -4.27 -12.52
C TYR A 75 1.56 -2.76 -12.50
N PHE A 76 2.41 -1.98 -13.16
CA PHE A 76 2.16 -0.56 -13.42
C PHE A 76 1.07 -0.32 -14.45
N SER A 77 0.28 -1.30 -14.89
CA SER A 77 -0.92 -1.07 -15.70
C SER A 77 -2.17 -1.40 -14.92
N VAL A 78 -2.15 -2.48 -14.14
CA VAL A 78 -3.32 -3.02 -13.44
C VAL A 78 -3.54 -2.49 -12.03
N ALA A 79 -2.51 -1.94 -11.37
CA ALA A 79 -2.60 -1.53 -9.97
C ALA A 79 -3.42 -0.25 -9.77
N ASP A 80 -4.36 -0.30 -8.82
CA ASP A 80 -5.06 0.84 -8.24
C ASP A 80 -4.23 1.50 -7.11
N GLY A 81 -3.37 0.72 -6.45
CA GLY A 81 -2.44 1.19 -5.42
C GLY A 81 -1.20 0.31 -5.28
N PHE A 82 -0.19 0.81 -4.57
CA PHE A 82 1.05 0.09 -4.30
C PHE A 82 1.41 0.10 -2.81
N VAL A 83 1.99 -1.01 -2.37
CA VAL A 83 2.68 -1.13 -1.08
C VAL A 83 4.15 -1.43 -1.39
N LEU A 84 5.01 -0.46 -1.15
CA LEU A 84 6.46 -0.64 -1.27
C LEU A 84 7.01 -1.15 0.06
N VAL A 85 7.73 -2.27 0.03
CA VAL A 85 8.28 -2.89 1.24
C VAL A 85 9.80 -2.91 1.18
N TYR A 86 10.43 -2.42 2.23
CA TYR A 86 11.83 -2.63 2.53
C TYR A 86 12.00 -3.19 3.94
N ALA A 87 13.16 -3.75 4.26
CA ALA A 87 13.49 -4.11 5.64
C ALA A 87 14.41 -3.03 6.20
N VAL A 88 14.18 -2.59 7.44
CA VAL A 88 15.04 -1.59 8.13
C VAL A 88 16.49 -2.08 8.27
N THR A 89 16.71 -3.39 8.15
CA THR A 89 18.01 -4.05 8.18
C THR A 89 18.73 -4.09 6.84
N SER A 90 18.20 -3.44 5.80
CA SER A 90 18.81 -3.44 4.46
C SER A 90 18.68 -2.08 3.79
N LEU A 91 19.76 -1.31 3.80
CA LEU A 91 19.84 -0.03 3.06
C LEU A 91 19.57 -0.21 1.57
N LYS A 92 20.07 -1.31 1.00
CA LYS A 92 19.84 -1.68 -0.41
C LYS A 92 18.35 -1.88 -0.73
N ALA A 93 17.60 -2.51 0.18
CA ALA A 93 16.15 -2.67 0.01
C ALA A 93 15.41 -1.33 0.08
N PHE A 94 15.85 -0.42 0.94
CA PHE A 94 15.31 0.94 1.01
C PHE A 94 15.56 1.71 -0.29
N GLN A 95 16.80 1.72 -0.78
CA GLN A 95 17.17 2.34 -2.07
C GLN A 95 16.35 1.78 -3.24
N ARG A 96 16.04 0.47 -3.21
CA ARG A 96 15.16 -0.13 -4.22
C ARG A 96 13.73 0.39 -4.11
N ALA A 97 13.20 0.59 -2.90
CA ALA A 97 11.88 1.21 -2.70
C ALA A 97 11.85 2.66 -3.22
N GLU A 98 12.93 3.43 -3.04
CA GLU A 98 13.06 4.77 -3.62
C GLU A 98 12.98 4.73 -5.15
N LEU A 99 13.69 3.79 -5.78
CA LEU A 99 13.66 3.61 -7.23
C LEU A 99 12.28 3.15 -7.72
N LEU A 100 11.64 2.20 -7.03
CA LEU A 100 10.28 1.74 -7.36
C LEU A 100 9.28 2.89 -7.32
N LYS A 101 9.39 3.81 -6.37
CA LYS A 101 8.54 5.00 -6.31
C LYS A 101 8.70 5.87 -7.56
N LYS A 102 9.94 6.12 -8.00
CA LYS A 102 10.22 6.87 -9.23
C LYS A 102 9.67 6.16 -10.47
N GLU A 103 9.84 4.84 -10.56
CA GLU A 103 9.26 4.04 -11.64
C GLU A 103 7.73 4.17 -11.69
N ILE A 104 7.04 4.06 -10.54
CA ILE A 104 5.58 4.23 -10.44
C ILE A 104 5.14 5.59 -10.95
N ASP A 105 5.84 6.67 -10.59
CA ASP A 105 5.50 8.02 -11.02
C ASP A 105 5.66 8.19 -12.54
N ILE A 106 6.72 7.63 -13.12
CA ILE A 106 6.99 7.70 -14.57
C ILE A 106 5.90 6.98 -15.37
N PHE A 107 5.46 5.79 -14.92
CA PHE A 107 4.49 4.98 -15.67
C PHE A 107 3.04 5.47 -15.55
N ARG A 108 2.73 6.47 -14.72
CA ARG A 108 1.36 6.87 -14.36
C ARG A 108 1.02 8.29 -14.77
N ASP A 109 1.14 8.57 -16.07
CA ASP A 109 1.00 9.90 -16.69
C ASP A 109 -0.23 10.77 -16.28
N LYS A 110 -1.35 10.23 -15.76
CA LYS A 110 -2.58 11.04 -15.47
C LYS A 110 -3.50 10.57 -14.33
N LYS A 111 -3.13 9.59 -13.51
CA LYS A 111 -3.95 9.16 -12.35
C LYS A 111 -3.13 9.14 -11.08
N GLU A 112 -3.60 9.84 -10.05
CA GLU A 112 -3.05 9.75 -8.70
C GLU A 112 -3.22 8.31 -8.18
N VAL A 113 -2.12 7.56 -8.16
CA VAL A 113 -2.07 6.20 -7.60
C VAL A 113 -1.72 6.31 -6.12
N THR A 114 -2.47 5.59 -5.28
CA THR A 114 -2.15 5.59 -3.84
C THR A 114 -0.94 4.68 -3.60
N VAL A 115 0.13 5.26 -3.06
CA VAL A 115 1.34 4.52 -2.66
C VAL A 115 1.56 4.67 -1.17
N ILE A 116 1.78 3.55 -0.50
CA ILE A 116 2.28 3.51 0.89
C ILE A 116 3.61 2.75 0.93
N VAL A 117 4.40 3.03 1.97
CA VAL A 117 5.70 2.40 2.18
C VAL A 117 5.75 1.75 3.56
N LEU A 118 6.28 0.54 3.62
CA LEU A 118 6.47 -0.23 4.86
C LEU A 118 7.97 -0.51 5.07
N GLY A 119 8.51 0.00 6.18
CA GLY A 119 9.81 -0.37 6.70
C GLY A 119 9.66 -1.52 7.69
N ASN A 120 9.81 -2.76 7.20
CA ASN A 120 9.57 -3.97 7.99
C ASN A 120 10.77 -4.34 8.86
N LYS A 121 10.56 -5.30 9.77
CA LYS A 121 11.57 -5.91 10.66
C LYS A 121 12.12 -4.96 11.74
N THR A 122 11.26 -4.08 12.25
CA THR A 122 11.63 -3.12 13.31
C THR A 122 12.02 -3.77 14.64
N ASP A 123 11.67 -5.04 14.82
CA ASP A 123 12.11 -5.90 15.91
C ASP A 123 13.64 -6.20 15.88
N LEU A 124 14.28 -6.09 14.71
CA LEU A 124 15.72 -6.34 14.53
C LEU A 124 16.55 -5.05 14.66
N LEU A 125 16.43 -4.37 15.81
CA LEU A 125 17.08 -3.07 16.05
C LEU A 125 18.60 -3.11 15.88
N ASP A 126 19.27 -4.17 16.37
CA ASP A 126 20.72 -4.32 16.29
C ASP A 126 21.25 -4.52 14.86
N GLN A 127 20.36 -4.83 13.91
CA GLN A 127 20.69 -5.01 12.50
C GLN A 127 20.25 -3.82 11.65
N ARG A 128 19.74 -2.73 12.25
CA ARG A 128 19.25 -1.56 11.52
C ARG A 128 20.36 -0.94 10.66
N GLN A 129 20.02 -0.70 9.40
CA GLN A 129 20.87 -0.02 8.42
C GLN A 129 20.19 1.24 7.83
N VAL A 130 18.91 1.43 8.10
CA VAL A 130 18.11 2.55 7.63
C VAL A 130 17.64 3.35 8.83
N GLU A 131 18.13 4.58 8.96
CA GLU A 131 17.70 5.49 10.01
C GLU A 131 16.24 5.92 9.80
N THR A 132 15.44 5.82 10.87
CA THR A 132 14.00 6.16 10.82
C THR A 132 13.78 7.59 10.34
N GLU A 133 14.61 8.54 10.83
CA GLU A 133 14.49 9.94 10.45
C GLU A 133 14.76 10.15 8.96
N ALA A 134 15.79 9.52 8.40
CA ALA A 134 16.14 9.62 6.99
C ALA A 134 15.02 9.03 6.10
N ALA A 135 14.50 7.86 6.46
CA ALA A 135 13.40 7.23 5.73
C ALA A 135 12.11 8.09 5.78
N GLN A 136 11.79 8.67 6.94
CA GLN A 136 10.65 9.56 7.09
C GLN A 136 10.83 10.88 6.33
N GLN A 137 12.04 11.43 6.29
CA GLN A 137 12.35 12.63 5.51
C GLN A 137 12.15 12.37 4.01
N TRP A 138 12.65 11.24 3.51
CA TRP A 138 12.42 10.81 2.14
C TRP A 138 10.92 10.64 1.83
N ALA A 139 10.18 9.95 2.70
CA ALA A 139 8.74 9.72 2.51
C ALA A 139 7.95 11.04 2.41
N ARG A 140 8.29 12.03 3.24
CA ARG A 140 7.71 13.38 3.18
C ARG A 140 8.04 14.09 1.86
N ALA A 141 9.28 14.00 1.38
CA ALA A 141 9.70 14.59 0.11
C ALA A 141 8.95 13.98 -1.09
N GLU A 142 8.77 12.66 -1.08
CA GLU A 142 8.03 11.90 -2.10
C GLU A 142 6.50 11.95 -1.94
N LYS A 143 6.01 12.63 -0.90
CA LYS A 143 4.58 12.76 -0.55
C LYS A 143 3.87 11.41 -0.37
N VAL A 144 4.60 10.42 0.14
CA VAL A 144 4.05 9.11 0.51
C VAL A 144 4.01 8.95 2.03
N ARG A 145 3.14 8.09 2.53
CA ARG A 145 3.17 7.70 3.94
C ARG A 145 4.02 6.46 4.14
N LEU A 146 4.88 6.52 5.15
CA LEU A 146 5.75 5.43 5.55
C LEU A 146 5.44 5.02 6.98
N TRP A 147 5.22 3.73 7.18
CA TRP A 147 5.14 3.12 8.51
C TRP A 147 6.31 2.16 8.69
N GLU A 148 6.95 2.26 9.84
CA GLU A 148 7.84 1.22 10.34
C GLU A 148 6.99 0.15 11.03
N VAL A 149 7.13 -1.11 10.61
CA VAL A 149 6.27 -2.22 11.01
C VAL A 149 7.09 -3.45 11.37
N THR A 150 6.46 -4.38 12.07
CA THR A 150 7.00 -5.71 12.27
C THR A 150 5.90 -6.76 12.19
N VAL A 151 6.22 -7.89 11.56
CA VAL A 151 5.33 -9.05 11.51
C VAL A 151 5.17 -9.71 12.89
N THR A 152 6.04 -9.41 13.86
CA THR A 152 5.92 -9.92 15.24
C THR A 152 4.80 -9.25 16.02
N ASP A 153 4.40 -8.04 15.62
CA ASP A 153 3.25 -7.32 16.15
C ASP A 153 2.28 -6.95 15.03
N ARG A 154 1.25 -7.80 14.87
CA ARG A 154 0.18 -7.62 13.89
C ARG A 154 -0.48 -6.24 13.96
N LYS A 155 -0.51 -5.59 15.13
CA LYS A 155 -1.15 -4.26 15.28
C LYS A 155 -0.46 -3.20 14.42
N THR A 156 0.86 -3.31 14.24
CA THR A 156 1.64 -2.40 13.40
C THR A 156 1.22 -2.45 11.92
N LEU A 157 0.60 -3.56 11.49
CA LEU A 157 0.17 -3.78 10.12
C LEU A 157 -1.24 -3.27 9.83
N LEU A 158 -2.05 -2.97 10.86
CA LEU A 158 -3.46 -2.62 10.64
C LEU A 158 -3.63 -1.22 10.05
N GLU A 159 -3.01 -0.21 10.68
CA GLU A 159 -3.15 1.19 10.29
C GLU A 159 -2.73 1.48 8.83
N PRO A 160 -1.59 0.98 8.32
CA PRO A 160 -1.17 1.24 6.94
C PRO A 160 -2.21 0.77 5.91
N PHE A 161 -2.79 -0.42 6.11
CA PHE A 161 -3.75 -1.00 5.18
C PHE A 161 -5.14 -0.36 5.30
N THR A 162 -5.55 0.03 6.51
CA THR A 162 -6.76 0.86 6.72
C THR A 162 -6.64 2.21 6.01
N PHE A 163 -5.49 2.87 6.14
CA PHE A 163 -5.21 4.13 5.43
C PHE A 163 -5.25 3.95 3.92
N LEU A 164 -4.60 2.90 3.40
CA LEU A 164 -4.58 2.58 1.97
C LEU A 164 -6.00 2.37 1.43
N ALA A 165 -6.83 1.56 2.11
CA ALA A 165 -8.22 1.33 1.71
C ALA A 165 -9.04 2.63 1.69
N SER A 166 -8.90 3.48 2.71
CA SER A 166 -9.61 4.77 2.79
C SER A 166 -9.22 5.71 1.64
N LYS A 167 -7.93 5.77 1.30
CA LYS A 167 -7.43 6.60 0.18
C LYS A 167 -7.91 6.11 -1.19
N LEU A 168 -7.89 4.80 -1.41
CA LEU A 168 -8.38 4.20 -2.65
C LEU A 168 -9.88 4.45 -2.87
N SER A 169 -10.68 4.40 -1.79
CA SER A 169 -12.11 4.72 -1.81
C SER A 169 -12.40 6.19 -2.16
N GLN A 170 -11.62 7.12 -1.59
CA GLN A 170 -11.79 8.56 -1.83
C GLN A 170 -11.43 8.99 -3.27
N SER A 171 -10.44 8.35 -3.89
CA SER A 171 -10.01 8.67 -5.26
C SER A 171 -11.12 8.42 -6.29
N GLN A 172 -11.94 7.39 -6.09
CA GLN A 172 -13.07 7.07 -6.98
C GLN A 172 -14.30 7.94 -6.72
N ASN A 173 -14.57 8.32 -5.46
CA ASN A 173 -15.77 9.08 -5.10
C ASN A 173 -15.77 10.56 -5.55
N LYS A 174 -14.68 11.07 -6.12
CA LYS A 174 -14.65 12.42 -6.72
C LYS A 174 -15.34 12.51 -8.09
N SER A 175 -15.86 11.41 -8.64
CA SER A 175 -16.53 11.37 -9.94
C SER A 175 -18.07 11.41 -9.88
N THR A 176 -18.68 11.73 -8.75
CA THR A 176 -20.15 11.89 -8.66
C THR A 176 -20.58 13.24 -9.24
N PHE A 177 -21.50 13.19 -10.20
CA PHE A 177 -22.17 14.38 -10.75
C PHE A 177 -22.74 15.24 -9.61
N PRO A 178 -22.46 16.56 -9.58
CA PRO A 178 -23.20 17.45 -8.69
C PRO A 178 -24.66 17.42 -9.13
N LEU A 179 -25.56 16.96 -8.26
CA LEU A 179 -26.99 17.13 -8.47
C LEU A 179 -27.28 18.64 -8.53
N PRO A 180 -27.95 19.13 -9.59
CA PRO A 180 -28.39 20.52 -9.61
C PRO A 180 -29.33 20.74 -8.43
N GLY A 181 -28.94 21.63 -7.51
CA GLY A 181 -29.81 22.04 -6.42
C GLY A 181 -31.14 22.49 -6.98
N ARG A 182 -32.22 21.81 -6.58
CA ARG A 182 -33.58 22.15 -6.96
C ARG A 182 -33.90 23.51 -6.35
N LYS A 183 -33.75 24.60 -7.11
CA LYS A 183 -34.29 25.91 -6.72
C LYS A 183 -35.79 25.71 -6.52
N SER A 184 -36.23 25.82 -5.27
CA SER A 184 -37.65 25.98 -4.95
C SER A 184 -38.15 27.24 -5.65
N LYS A 185 -38.88 27.08 -6.74
CA LYS A 185 -39.76 28.14 -7.27
C LYS A 185 -40.97 28.19 -6.33
N GLY A 186 -40.90 29.06 -5.32
CA GLY A 186 -42.10 29.54 -4.64
C GLY A 186 -42.79 30.58 -5.52
N ASN A 187 -43.69 30.13 -6.38
CA ASN A 187 -44.85 30.89 -6.86
C ASN A 187 -46.04 30.35 -6.03
N ASN A 188 -47.05 31.08 -5.59
CA ASN A 188 -47.54 32.45 -5.75
C ASN A 188 -48.68 32.58 -4.71
N SER A 189 -49.02 33.77 -4.23
CA SER A 189 -50.43 34.21 -4.18
C SER A 189 -50.53 35.60 -3.56
N ASP A 190 -50.97 36.53 -4.41
CA ASP A 190 -51.74 37.71 -4.04
C ASP A 190 -52.84 37.35 -3.03
N ASN A 191 -52.91 38.09 -1.93
CA ASN A 191 -54.11 38.82 -1.49
C ASN A 191 -53.75 39.82 -0.39
#